data_AF-A0A259L058-F1
#
_entry.id   AF-A0A259L058-F1
#
_cell.length_a   1.000
_cell.length_b   1.000
_cell.length_c   1.000
_cell.angle_alpha   90.00
_cell.angle_beta   90.00
_cell.angle_gamma   90.00
#
_symmetry.space_group_name_H-M   'P 1'
#
loop_
_entity.id
_entity.type
_entity.pdbx_description
1 polymer ?
#
loop_
_entity_poly.entity_id
_entity_poly.type
_entity_poly.pdbx_seq_one_letter_code
_entity_poly.pdbx_strand_id
1 'polypeptide(L)'
;ARSALDLARANLAVADAGVTQAELDLSYTEVTAPISGVTSLEDLPEGSLIDSGTLLTTIVQMDPIHVRFALPENDASIRRAAQEGMTRAESSEGVSAQLIMVDGQSYDQLGRIDFTASTLDPRTGSVSARAVFPNVENRILPGQFVRVRVELQSFEEVVTVPERAVTQGPEGAQVFVVDDENTARMRVVELGPVTNGRQIILDGLEAGETLIVSGLVNLRDGAEVTIQNSDDEAEESGESDTGEDAG
;
A
#
# COMPACT_ATOMS: atom_id res chain seq x y z
N ALA A 1 -10.77 -41.79 62.06
CA ALA A 1 -9.63 -42.03 61.15
C ALA A 1 -9.77 -41.26 59.84
N ARG A 2 -10.79 -41.52 59.00
CA ARG A 2 -10.98 -40.87 57.68
C ARG A 2 -11.06 -39.34 57.73
N SER A 3 -11.90 -38.78 58.61
CA SER A 3 -12.02 -37.33 58.78
C SER A 3 -10.72 -36.64 59.24
N ALA A 4 -9.90 -37.29 60.06
CA ALA A 4 -8.60 -36.72 60.48
C ALA A 4 -7.57 -36.72 59.33
N LEU A 5 -7.61 -37.73 58.46
CA LEU A 5 -6.80 -37.78 57.24
C LEU A 5 -7.21 -36.68 56.26
N ASP A 6 -8.51 -36.48 56.08
CA ASP A 6 -9.04 -35.45 55.17
C ASP A 6 -8.70 -34.04 55.68
N LEU A 7 -8.77 -33.80 57.00
CA LEU A 7 -8.34 -32.55 57.61
C LEU A 7 -6.84 -32.30 57.45
N ALA A 8 -6.00 -33.32 57.66
CA ALA A 8 -4.56 -33.19 57.47
C ALA A 8 -4.20 -32.87 56.01
N ARG A 9 -4.90 -33.47 55.04
CA ARG A 9 -4.75 -33.16 53.61
C ARG A 9 -5.17 -31.73 53.28
N ALA A 10 -6.27 -31.25 53.86
CA ALA A 10 -6.71 -29.88 53.67
C ALA A 10 -5.68 -28.88 54.22
N ASN A 11 -5.15 -29.13 55.42
CA ASN A 11 -4.11 -28.28 56.01
C ASN A 11 -2.81 -28.28 55.21
N LEU A 12 -2.41 -29.44 54.67
CA LEU A 12 -1.27 -29.54 53.76
C LEU A 12 -1.50 -28.68 52.51
N ALA A 13 -2.68 -28.81 51.87
CA ALA A 13 -3.02 -28.01 50.70
C ALA A 13 -3.02 -26.49 50.98
N VAL A 14 -3.46 -26.06 52.17
CA VAL A 14 -3.39 -24.65 52.58
C VAL A 14 -1.94 -24.19 52.76
N ALA A 15 -1.10 -25.02 53.37
CA ALA A 15 0.32 -24.71 53.54
C ALA A 15 1.06 -24.65 52.18
N ASP A 16 0.80 -25.60 51.28
CA ASP A 16 1.37 -25.63 49.93
C ASP A 16 0.94 -24.41 49.10
N ALA A 17 -0.33 -23.98 49.22
CA ALA A 17 -0.80 -22.76 48.60
C ALA A 17 -0.09 -21.51 49.16
N GLY A 18 0.21 -21.49 50.46
CA GLY A 18 0.99 -20.43 51.09
C GLY A 18 2.43 -20.35 50.56
N VAL A 19 3.09 -21.51 50.36
CA VAL A 19 4.42 -21.58 49.73
C VAL A 19 4.35 -21.07 48.30
N THR A 20 3.38 -21.54 47.52
CA THR A 20 3.19 -21.13 46.12
C THR A 20 2.98 -19.61 46.00
N GLN A 21 2.20 -19.02 46.92
CA GLN A 21 1.99 -17.58 46.95
C GLN A 21 3.29 -16.83 47.23
N ALA A 22 4.08 -17.26 48.22
CA ALA A 22 5.36 -16.64 48.53
C ALA A 22 6.38 -16.76 47.39
N GLU A 23 6.38 -17.88 46.65
CA GLU A 23 7.19 -18.07 45.45
C GLU A 23 6.78 -17.11 44.32
N LEU A 24 5.47 -16.90 44.12
CA LEU A 24 4.95 -15.92 43.16
C LEU A 24 5.33 -14.49 43.56
N ASP A 25 5.17 -14.13 44.82
CA ASP A 25 5.53 -12.80 45.34
C ASP A 25 7.05 -12.53 45.15
N LEU A 26 7.89 -13.55 45.36
CA LEU A 26 9.33 -13.46 45.08
C LEU A 26 9.58 -13.32 43.57
N SER A 27 8.88 -14.06 42.72
CA SER A 27 9.05 -13.95 41.26
C SER A 27 8.70 -12.56 40.72
N TYR A 28 7.73 -11.86 41.32
CA TYR A 28 7.39 -10.49 40.95
C TYR A 28 8.44 -9.45 41.34
N THR A 29 9.45 -9.82 42.14
CA THR A 29 10.61 -8.95 42.40
C THR A 29 11.59 -8.90 41.21
N GLU A 30 11.54 -9.89 40.31
CA GLU A 30 12.32 -9.92 39.08
C GLU A 30 11.42 -9.64 37.88
N VAL A 31 11.42 -8.39 37.42
CA VAL A 31 10.57 -7.97 36.29
C VAL A 31 11.25 -8.34 34.98
N THR A 32 10.77 -9.41 34.35
CA THR A 32 11.25 -9.88 33.03
C THR A 32 10.44 -9.29 31.89
N ALA A 33 11.07 -9.10 30.72
CA ALA A 33 10.39 -8.65 29.51
C ALA A 33 9.38 -9.71 29.00
N PRO A 34 8.08 -9.37 28.81
CA PRO A 34 7.08 -10.32 28.31
C PRO A 34 7.20 -10.59 26.80
N ILE A 35 7.87 -9.70 26.05
CA ILE A 35 8.08 -9.79 24.61
C ILE A 35 9.50 -9.37 24.26
N SER A 36 10.00 -9.86 23.12
CA SER A 36 11.25 -9.38 22.53
C SER A 36 11.04 -8.06 21.80
N GLY A 37 11.98 -7.14 21.93
CA GLY A 37 11.92 -5.84 21.27
C GLY A 37 13.01 -4.89 21.74
N VAL A 38 12.89 -3.63 21.36
CA VAL A 38 13.76 -2.55 21.80
C VAL A 38 13.08 -1.83 22.96
N THR A 39 13.80 -1.64 24.06
CA THR A 39 13.33 -0.89 25.22
C THR A 39 13.52 0.60 24.99
N SER A 40 12.52 1.39 25.38
CA SER A 40 12.70 2.83 25.62
C SER A 40 13.61 3.07 26.83
N LEU A 41 13.94 4.33 27.08
CA LEU A 41 14.60 4.75 28.33
C LEU A 41 13.78 4.31 29.55
N GLU A 42 14.45 4.17 30.69
CA GLU A 42 13.75 3.96 31.96
C GLU A 42 12.81 5.15 32.26
N ASP A 43 11.58 4.85 32.68
CA ASP A 43 10.65 5.87 33.17
C ASP A 43 10.98 6.30 34.59
N LEU A 44 11.64 5.43 35.35
CA LEU A 44 12.06 5.66 36.74
C LEU A 44 13.51 5.22 36.95
N PRO A 45 14.35 6.06 37.60
CA PRO A 45 15.73 5.70 37.89
C PRO A 45 15.82 4.65 38.99
N GLU A 46 16.96 3.97 39.04
CA GLU A 46 17.30 3.02 40.10
C GLU A 46 17.14 3.62 41.50
N GLY A 47 16.60 2.82 42.43
CA GLY A 47 16.34 3.24 43.81
C GLY A 47 15.00 3.94 44.04
N SER A 48 14.20 4.15 42.99
CA SER A 48 12.83 4.64 43.12
C SER A 48 11.92 3.60 43.79
N LEU A 49 11.03 4.05 44.67
CA LEU A 49 9.97 3.21 45.22
C LEU A 49 8.92 2.97 44.14
N ILE A 50 8.54 1.71 43.94
CA ILE A 50 7.53 1.30 42.96
C ILE A 50 6.39 0.56 43.66
N ASP A 51 5.19 0.74 43.12
CA ASP A 51 4.00 -0.03 43.50
C ASP A 51 3.60 -0.97 42.36
N SER A 52 2.73 -1.94 42.65
CA SER A 52 2.17 -2.83 41.64
C SER A 52 1.47 -2.02 40.54
N GLY A 53 1.87 -2.25 39.29
CA GLY A 53 1.35 -1.54 38.11
C GLY A 53 2.11 -0.27 37.73
N THR A 54 3.20 0.07 38.42
CA THR A 54 4.08 1.17 38.01
C THR A 54 4.74 0.86 36.67
N LEU A 55 4.69 1.80 35.72
CA LEU A 55 5.38 1.68 34.43
C LEU A 55 6.89 1.89 34.64
N LEU A 56 7.69 0.91 34.22
CA LEU A 56 9.16 0.96 34.33
C LEU A 56 9.83 1.32 33.01
N THR A 57 9.36 0.72 31.92
CA THR A 57 9.83 0.97 30.56
C THR A 57 8.79 0.49 29.56
N THR A 58 8.91 0.92 28.32
CA THR A 58 8.10 0.46 27.19
C THR A 58 8.96 -0.37 26.25
N ILE A 59 8.48 -1.56 25.90
CA ILE A 59 9.14 -2.43 24.90
C ILE A 59 8.38 -2.28 23.58
N VAL A 60 9.11 -1.96 22.52
CA VAL A 60 8.57 -1.84 21.16
C VAL A 60 9.16 -2.93 20.29
N GLN A 61 8.30 -3.75 19.70
CA GLN A 61 8.70 -4.72 18.69
C GLN A 61 8.94 -4.01 17.36
N MET A 62 10.18 -4.09 16.85
CA MET A 62 10.60 -3.41 15.61
C MET A 62 10.38 -4.26 14.35
N ASP A 63 10.32 -5.58 14.50
CA ASP A 63 10.15 -6.55 13.41
C ASP A 63 9.10 -7.63 13.78
N PRO A 64 8.09 -7.87 12.93
CA PRO A 64 7.72 -7.08 11.76
C PRO A 64 7.06 -5.75 12.15
N ILE A 65 7.01 -4.80 11.23
CA ILE A 65 6.37 -3.49 11.44
C ILE A 65 4.99 -3.42 10.78
N HIS A 66 4.07 -2.73 11.44
CA HIS A 66 2.74 -2.45 10.93
C HIS A 66 2.65 -1.05 10.36
N VAL A 67 2.22 -0.96 9.11
CA VAL A 67 1.97 0.30 8.41
C VAL A 67 0.48 0.46 8.20
N ARG A 68 -0.09 1.51 8.78
CA ARG A 68 -1.51 1.86 8.63
C ARG A 68 -1.64 2.95 7.57
N PHE A 69 -2.50 2.74 6.60
CA PHE A 69 -2.74 3.70 5.52
C PHE A 69 -4.23 3.75 5.17
N ALA A 70 -4.63 4.83 4.50
CA ALA A 70 -5.99 5.04 4.05
C ALA A 70 -6.06 4.94 2.53
N LEU A 71 -7.05 4.21 2.03
CA LEU A 71 -7.33 4.02 0.61
C LEU A 71 -8.59 4.83 0.25
N PRO A 72 -8.53 5.77 -0.70
CA PRO A 72 -9.70 6.54 -1.12
C PRO A 72 -10.81 5.65 -1.73
N GLU A 73 -12.09 5.99 -1.53
CA GLU A 73 -13.20 5.19 -2.08
C GLU A 73 -13.34 5.27 -3.62
N ASN A 74 -12.94 6.38 -4.22
CA ASN A 74 -13.28 6.73 -5.62
C ASN A 74 -12.72 5.78 -6.69
N ASP A 75 -11.88 4.82 -6.30
CA ASP A 75 -11.33 3.85 -7.23
C ASP A 75 -12.07 2.50 -7.10
N ALA A 76 -12.77 2.09 -8.16
CA ALA A 76 -13.45 0.80 -8.22
C ALA A 76 -12.48 -0.37 -8.00
N SER A 77 -11.19 -0.19 -8.34
CA SER A 77 -10.13 -1.17 -8.06
C SER A 77 -9.85 -1.30 -6.56
N ILE A 78 -9.96 -0.23 -5.78
CA ILE A 78 -9.82 -0.27 -4.31
C ILE A 78 -10.96 -1.09 -3.69
N ARG A 79 -12.20 -0.98 -4.20
CA ARG A 79 -13.32 -1.81 -3.72
C ARG A 79 -13.10 -3.30 -3.98
N ARG A 80 -12.56 -3.65 -5.16
CA ARG A 80 -12.15 -5.03 -5.48
C ARG A 80 -11.01 -5.50 -4.60
N ALA A 81 -9.93 -4.72 -4.49
CA ALA A 81 -8.80 -5.04 -3.65
C ALA A 81 -9.14 -5.13 -2.15
N ALA A 82 -10.13 -4.37 -1.68
CA ALA A 82 -10.64 -4.50 -0.31
C ALA A 82 -11.41 -5.81 -0.13
N GLN A 83 -12.26 -6.20 -1.09
CA GLN A 83 -12.95 -7.49 -1.07
C GLN A 83 -12.00 -8.67 -1.21
N GLU A 84 -11.04 -8.57 -2.12
CA GLU A 84 -9.98 -9.56 -2.33
C GLU A 84 -9.06 -9.63 -1.12
N GLY A 85 -8.63 -8.50 -0.57
CA GLY A 85 -7.84 -8.44 0.67
C GLY A 85 -8.58 -9.08 1.85
N MET A 86 -9.89 -8.86 1.98
CA MET A 86 -10.72 -9.52 3.01
C MET A 86 -10.88 -11.02 2.78
N THR A 87 -11.00 -11.47 1.52
CA THR A 87 -11.18 -12.88 1.16
C THR A 87 -9.86 -13.66 1.19
N ARG A 88 -8.76 -12.97 0.88
CA ARG A 88 -7.42 -13.54 0.68
C ARG A 88 -6.48 -13.29 1.86
N ALA A 89 -6.89 -12.53 2.89
CA ALA A 89 -6.20 -12.46 4.17
C ALA A 89 -6.05 -13.86 4.83
N GLU A 90 -6.95 -14.80 4.52
CA GLU A 90 -6.88 -16.19 4.97
C GLU A 90 -6.00 -17.09 4.08
N SER A 91 -5.56 -16.60 2.92
CA SER A 91 -4.67 -17.33 2.00
C SER A 91 -3.31 -16.64 1.89
N SER A 92 -2.25 -17.42 1.72
CA SER A 92 -0.86 -16.98 1.57
C SER A 92 -0.57 -16.15 0.29
N GLU A 93 -1.59 -15.55 -0.34
CA GLU A 93 -1.57 -14.75 -1.57
C GLU A 93 -2.23 -13.35 -1.45
N GLY A 94 -2.39 -12.79 -0.25
CA GLY A 94 -2.78 -11.39 -0.04
C GLY A 94 -1.97 -10.36 -0.86
N VAL A 95 -2.60 -9.21 -1.10
CA VAL A 95 -2.13 -8.12 -1.96
C VAL A 95 -0.76 -7.60 -1.50
N SER A 96 0.18 -7.50 -2.44
CA SER A 96 1.52 -6.94 -2.22
C SER A 96 1.45 -5.43 -2.03
N ALA A 97 2.26 -4.93 -1.11
CA ALA A 97 2.40 -3.51 -0.84
C ALA A 97 3.89 -3.13 -0.91
N GLN A 98 4.20 -2.11 -1.70
CA GLN A 98 5.53 -1.53 -1.81
C GLN A 98 5.59 -0.28 -0.92
N LEU A 99 6.56 -0.24 -0.01
CA LEU A 99 6.78 0.93 0.83
C LEU A 99 7.71 1.92 0.12
N ILE A 100 7.37 3.20 0.21
CA ILE A 100 8.16 4.32 -0.27
C ILE A 100 8.52 5.16 0.95
N MET A 101 9.82 5.26 1.21
CA MET A 101 10.42 5.99 2.32
C MET A 101 10.29 7.51 2.10
N VAL A 102 10.57 8.29 3.15
CA VAL A 102 10.45 9.76 3.14
C VAL A 102 11.38 10.42 2.12
N ASP A 103 12.53 9.80 1.85
CA ASP A 103 13.50 10.21 0.83
C ASP A 103 13.05 9.89 -0.62
N GLY A 104 11.90 9.24 -0.78
CA GLY A 104 11.36 8.80 -2.07
C GLY A 104 11.91 7.46 -2.55
N GLN A 105 12.85 6.83 -1.84
CA GLN A 105 13.36 5.52 -2.20
C GLN A 105 12.34 4.43 -1.86
N SER A 106 12.25 3.42 -2.73
CA SER A 106 11.48 2.21 -2.43
C SER A 106 12.21 1.35 -1.41
N TYR A 107 11.47 0.80 -0.44
CA TYR A 107 12.01 -0.18 0.49
C TYR A 107 12.20 -1.53 -0.18
N ASP A 108 13.33 -2.19 0.04
CA ASP A 108 13.71 -3.39 -0.73
C ASP A 108 12.77 -4.59 -0.49
N GLN A 109 12.10 -4.63 0.65
CA GLN A 109 11.20 -5.72 1.00
C GLN A 109 9.74 -5.34 0.72
N LEU A 110 9.04 -6.23 0.04
CA LEU A 110 7.60 -6.13 -0.15
C LEU A 110 6.88 -6.48 1.16
N GLY A 111 5.86 -5.69 1.47
CA GLY A 111 4.92 -5.97 2.54
C GLY A 111 3.66 -6.63 2.00
N ARG A 112 2.82 -7.01 2.95
CA ARG A 112 1.52 -7.60 2.66
C ARG A 112 0.42 -6.91 3.42
N ILE A 113 -0.68 -6.63 2.74
CA ILE A 113 -1.90 -6.16 3.39
C ILE A 113 -2.50 -7.32 4.20
N ASP A 114 -2.55 -7.17 5.53
CA ASP A 114 -3.08 -8.18 6.45
C ASP A 114 -4.49 -7.83 6.94
N PHE A 115 -4.88 -6.56 6.83
CA PHE A 115 -6.17 -6.09 7.32
C PHE A 115 -6.70 -4.93 6.47
N THR A 116 -7.99 -5.02 6.15
CA THR A 116 -8.75 -3.94 5.53
C THR A 116 -10.04 -3.77 6.33
N ALA A 117 -10.36 -2.52 6.69
CA ALA A 117 -11.59 -2.21 7.40
C ALA A 117 -12.82 -2.50 6.53
N SER A 118 -13.86 -3.05 7.13
CA SER A 118 -15.15 -3.30 6.46
C SER A 118 -16.04 -2.06 6.37
N THR A 119 -15.69 -0.99 7.08
CA THR A 119 -16.42 0.28 7.09
C THR A 119 -15.56 1.42 6.57
N LEU A 120 -16.21 2.31 5.84
CA LEU A 120 -15.63 3.58 5.41
C LEU A 120 -15.62 4.58 6.56
N ASP A 121 -14.61 5.43 6.62
CA ASP A 121 -14.68 6.65 7.43
C ASP A 121 -15.49 7.72 6.67
N PRO A 122 -16.69 8.10 7.14
CA PRO A 122 -17.55 9.07 6.45
C PRO A 122 -16.98 10.49 6.43
N ARG A 123 -15.97 10.80 7.25
CA ARG A 123 -15.32 12.12 7.28
C ARG A 123 -14.32 12.28 6.14
N THR A 124 -13.62 11.20 5.79
CA THR A 124 -12.52 11.21 4.83
C THR A 124 -12.85 10.48 3.54
N GLY A 125 -13.97 9.75 3.47
CA GLY A 125 -14.34 8.94 2.31
C GLY A 125 -13.29 7.88 1.99
N SER A 126 -12.62 7.34 3.02
CA SER A 126 -11.49 6.43 2.86
C SER A 126 -11.67 5.14 3.69
N VAL A 127 -11.14 4.04 3.17
CA VAL A 127 -11.07 2.74 3.85
C VAL A 127 -9.71 2.64 4.54
N SER A 128 -9.70 2.31 5.83
CA SER A 128 -8.45 2.07 6.55
C SER A 128 -7.92 0.67 6.24
N ALA A 129 -6.64 0.57 5.91
CA ALA A 129 -5.94 -0.69 5.70
C ALA A 129 -4.64 -0.74 6.52
N ARG A 130 -4.16 -1.95 6.75
CA ARG A 130 -2.87 -2.23 7.41
C ARG A 130 -2.10 -3.23 6.57
N ALA A 131 -0.81 -2.97 6.47
CA ALA A 131 0.15 -3.89 5.90
C ALA A 131 1.27 -4.20 6.90
N VAL A 132 1.80 -5.41 6.78
CA VAL A 132 2.92 -5.93 7.57
C VAL A 132 4.15 -5.95 6.68
N PHE A 133 5.25 -5.38 7.17
CA PHE A 133 6.54 -5.34 6.48
C PHE A 133 7.62 -5.95 7.37
N PRO A 134 8.53 -6.78 6.83
CA PRO A 134 9.73 -7.18 7.56
C PRO A 134 10.69 -5.99 7.72
N ASN A 135 11.27 -5.83 8.90
CA ASN A 135 12.15 -4.73 9.27
C ASN A 135 13.43 -5.25 9.95
N VAL A 136 14.04 -6.28 9.35
CA VAL A 136 15.21 -7.00 9.90
C VAL A 136 16.39 -6.08 10.18
N GLU A 137 16.58 -5.04 9.36
CA GLU A 137 17.66 -4.05 9.49
C GLU A 137 17.29 -2.86 10.38
N ASN A 138 16.07 -2.84 10.96
CA ASN A 138 15.53 -1.73 11.75
C ASN A 138 15.59 -0.37 11.03
N ARG A 139 15.45 -0.36 9.71
CA ARG A 139 15.50 0.86 8.87
C ARG A 139 14.24 1.72 9.02
N ILE A 140 13.12 1.10 9.39
CA ILE A 140 11.84 1.79 9.57
C ILE A 140 11.64 2.03 11.07
N LEU A 141 11.44 3.29 11.45
CA LEU A 141 11.15 3.67 12.82
C LEU A 141 9.63 3.76 13.07
N PRO A 142 9.12 3.23 14.18
CA PRO A 142 7.73 3.44 14.59
C PRO A 142 7.38 4.93 14.68
N GLY A 143 6.22 5.31 14.16
CA GLY A 143 5.76 6.70 14.12
C GLY A 143 6.24 7.50 12.91
N GLN A 144 7.12 6.96 12.08
CA GLN A 144 7.53 7.59 10.82
C GLN A 144 6.36 7.61 9.82
N PHE A 145 6.21 8.73 9.11
CA PHE A 145 5.31 8.81 7.95
C PHE A 145 5.95 8.14 6.74
N VAL A 146 5.19 7.28 6.07
CA VAL A 146 5.62 6.58 4.86
C VAL A 146 4.51 6.64 3.81
N ARG A 147 4.87 6.40 2.56
CA ARG A 147 3.89 6.20 1.48
C ARG A 147 3.83 4.73 1.12
N VAL A 148 2.63 4.23 0.89
CA VAL A 148 2.41 2.85 0.44
C VAL A 148 1.90 2.90 -0.98
N ARG A 149 2.59 2.19 -1.87
CA ARG A 149 2.13 1.91 -3.23
C ARG A 149 1.56 0.50 -3.24
N VAL A 150 0.29 0.38 -3.59
CA VAL A 150 -0.41 -0.88 -3.69
C VAL A 150 -0.76 -1.12 -5.15
N GLU A 151 -0.44 -2.29 -5.66
CA GLU A 151 -0.84 -2.71 -7.00
C GLU A 151 -2.23 -3.33 -6.90
N LEU A 152 -3.24 -2.55 -7.32
CA LEU A 152 -4.65 -2.96 -7.18
C LEU A 152 -5.17 -3.70 -8.41
N GLN A 153 -4.60 -3.43 -9.57
CA GLN A 153 -5.00 -4.03 -10.83
C GLN A 153 -3.85 -3.99 -11.83
N SER A 154 -3.57 -5.13 -12.46
CA SER A 154 -2.75 -5.21 -13.66
C SER A 154 -3.66 -5.20 -14.88
N PHE A 155 -3.30 -4.38 -15.87
CA PHE A 155 -3.92 -4.40 -17.18
C PHE A 155 -2.97 -5.08 -18.16
N GLU A 156 -3.30 -6.30 -18.56
CA GLU A 156 -2.54 -7.04 -19.57
C GLU A 156 -3.19 -6.76 -20.94
N GLU A 157 -2.35 -6.70 -21.99
CA GLU A 157 -2.81 -6.56 -23.38
C GLU A 157 -3.68 -5.32 -23.68
N VAL A 158 -3.46 -4.20 -22.97
CA VAL A 158 -4.20 -2.95 -23.20
C VAL A 158 -3.54 -2.01 -24.19
N VAL A 159 -4.37 -1.32 -24.98
CA VAL A 159 -3.91 -0.25 -25.87
C VAL A 159 -3.76 1.05 -25.07
N THR A 160 -2.63 1.73 -25.25
CA THR A 160 -2.37 3.03 -24.61
C THR A 160 -2.22 4.12 -25.66
N VAL A 161 -2.86 5.26 -25.42
CA VAL A 161 -2.79 6.42 -26.32
C VAL A 161 -2.25 7.63 -25.56
N PRO A 162 -1.57 8.59 -26.22
CA PRO A 162 -1.24 9.86 -25.58
C PRO A 162 -2.53 10.55 -25.10
N GLU A 163 -2.52 11.11 -23.88
CA GLU A 163 -3.72 11.73 -23.30
C GLU A 163 -4.31 12.83 -24.21
N ARG A 164 -3.44 13.60 -24.87
CA ARG A 164 -3.80 14.64 -25.84
C ARG A 164 -4.59 14.15 -27.07
N ALA A 165 -4.57 12.84 -27.35
CA ALA A 165 -5.26 12.25 -28.49
C ALA A 165 -6.75 11.96 -28.20
N VAL A 166 -7.14 11.99 -26.92
CA VAL A 166 -8.52 11.74 -26.50
C VAL A 166 -9.30 13.04 -26.48
N THR A 167 -10.46 13.05 -27.12
CA THR A 167 -11.37 14.19 -27.16
C THR A 167 -12.70 13.83 -26.49
N GLN A 168 -13.43 14.83 -26.01
CA GLN A 168 -14.77 14.66 -25.45
C GLN A 168 -15.81 15.00 -26.52
N GLY A 169 -16.64 14.03 -26.87
CA GLY A 169 -17.76 14.17 -27.80
C GLY A 169 -19.12 14.14 -27.10
N PRO A 170 -20.22 14.26 -27.86
CA PRO A 170 -21.58 14.19 -27.33
C PRO A 170 -21.94 12.84 -26.70
N GLU A 171 -21.33 11.75 -27.17
CA GLU A 171 -21.60 10.37 -26.74
C GLU A 171 -20.60 9.83 -25.71
N GLY A 172 -19.55 10.61 -25.39
CA GLY A 172 -18.52 10.24 -24.43
C GLY A 172 -17.11 10.55 -24.94
N ALA A 173 -16.12 9.90 -24.33
CA ALA A 173 -14.74 10.00 -24.79
C ALA A 173 -14.58 9.33 -26.15
N GLN A 174 -13.84 9.98 -27.04
CA GLN A 174 -13.65 9.52 -28.41
C GLN A 174 -12.24 9.81 -28.91
N VAL A 175 -11.78 8.98 -29.83
CA VAL A 175 -10.52 9.12 -30.55
C VAL A 175 -10.76 9.13 -32.05
N PHE A 176 -9.78 9.62 -32.80
CA PHE A 176 -9.80 9.56 -34.26
C PHE A 176 -8.75 8.57 -34.77
N VAL A 177 -9.20 7.59 -35.53
CA VAL A 177 -8.37 6.61 -36.21
C VAL A 177 -8.36 6.88 -37.72
N VAL A 178 -7.30 6.48 -38.40
CA VAL A 178 -7.20 6.56 -39.86
C VAL A 178 -7.61 5.22 -40.45
N ASP A 179 -8.55 5.22 -41.39
CA ASP A 179 -8.92 4.02 -42.16
C ASP A 179 -7.98 3.80 -43.36
N ASP A 180 -8.15 2.66 -44.04
CA ASP A 180 -7.34 2.28 -45.21
C ASP A 180 -7.44 3.27 -46.38
N GLU A 181 -8.43 4.17 -46.36
CA GLU A 181 -8.68 5.21 -47.37
C GLU A 181 -8.06 6.56 -46.96
N ASN A 182 -7.19 6.60 -45.95
CA ASN A 182 -6.63 7.83 -45.36
C ASN A 182 -7.69 8.82 -44.86
N THR A 183 -8.81 8.29 -44.37
CA THR A 183 -9.91 9.10 -43.84
C THR A 183 -9.98 8.98 -42.32
N ALA A 184 -10.16 10.11 -41.65
CA ALA A 184 -10.33 10.16 -40.19
C ALA A 184 -11.73 9.64 -39.81
N ARG A 185 -11.75 8.62 -38.96
CA ARG A 185 -12.96 8.02 -38.39
C ARG A 185 -13.02 8.25 -36.89
N MET A 186 -14.14 8.81 -36.44
CA MET A 186 -14.41 8.98 -35.02
C MET A 186 -14.82 7.64 -34.41
N ARG A 187 -14.22 7.30 -33.27
CA ARG A 187 -14.58 6.11 -32.49
C ARG A 187 -14.74 6.45 -31.02
N VAL A 188 -15.89 6.11 -30.47
CA VAL A 188 -16.16 6.20 -29.03
C VAL A 188 -15.36 5.10 -28.34
N VAL A 189 -14.69 5.45 -27.25
CA VAL A 189 -13.81 4.54 -26.50
C VAL A 189 -14.14 4.55 -25.02
N GLU A 190 -13.94 3.41 -24.37
CA GLU A 190 -13.99 3.31 -22.92
C GLU A 190 -12.61 3.63 -22.32
N LEU A 191 -12.54 4.65 -21.48
CA LEU A 191 -11.28 5.09 -20.88
C LEU A 191 -10.98 4.33 -19.58
N GLY A 192 -9.73 3.89 -19.45
CA GLY A 192 -9.15 3.40 -18.21
C GLY A 192 -8.43 4.48 -17.40
N PRO A 193 -7.55 4.10 -16.46
CA PRO A 193 -6.72 5.06 -15.73
C PRO A 193 -5.60 5.63 -16.62
N VAL A 194 -5.18 6.86 -16.33
CA VAL A 194 -3.99 7.49 -16.94
C VAL A 194 -2.74 7.02 -16.20
N THR A 195 -1.75 6.53 -16.93
CA THR A 195 -0.46 6.06 -16.39
C THR A 195 0.68 6.61 -17.24
N ASN A 196 1.68 7.26 -16.61
CA ASN A 196 2.85 7.82 -17.27
C ASN A 196 2.51 8.78 -18.45
N GLY A 197 1.48 9.61 -18.29
CA GLY A 197 1.02 10.54 -19.34
C GLY A 197 0.32 9.87 -20.54
N ARG A 198 0.01 8.58 -20.44
CA ARG A 198 -0.76 7.84 -21.43
C ARG A 198 -2.09 7.40 -20.84
N GLN A 199 -3.14 7.56 -21.65
CA GLN A 199 -4.49 7.11 -21.35
C GLN A 199 -4.63 5.65 -21.77
N ILE A 200 -5.02 4.78 -20.84
CA ILE A 200 -5.37 3.39 -21.15
C ILE A 200 -6.75 3.38 -21.80
N ILE A 201 -6.92 2.62 -22.87
CA ILE A 201 -8.21 2.35 -23.52
C ILE A 201 -8.64 0.93 -23.13
N LEU A 202 -9.81 0.81 -22.49
CA LEU A 202 -10.37 -0.46 -22.05
C LEU A 202 -11.15 -1.16 -23.16
N ASP A 203 -11.84 -0.38 -24.01
CA ASP A 203 -12.61 -0.88 -25.14
C ASP A 203 -12.71 0.17 -26.26
N GLY A 204 -12.95 -0.31 -27.49
CA GLY A 204 -13.18 0.52 -28.67
C GLY A 204 -11.94 0.85 -29.50
N LEU A 205 -10.78 0.23 -29.23
CA LEU A 205 -9.57 0.39 -30.05
C LEU A 205 -8.78 -0.92 -30.12
N GLU A 206 -8.31 -1.27 -31.30
CA GLU A 206 -7.52 -2.49 -31.53
C GLU A 206 -6.02 -2.18 -31.64
N ALA A 207 -5.19 -3.17 -31.31
CA ALA A 207 -3.74 -3.03 -31.45
C ALA A 207 -3.35 -2.95 -32.93
N GLY A 208 -2.51 -1.97 -33.27
CA GLY A 208 -2.01 -1.75 -34.64
C GLY A 208 -2.77 -0.70 -35.45
N GLU A 209 -3.84 -0.12 -34.90
CA GLU A 209 -4.56 0.98 -35.57
C GLU A 209 -3.76 2.29 -35.53
N THR A 210 -3.86 3.09 -36.60
CA THR A 210 -3.18 4.40 -36.70
C THR A 210 -4.05 5.48 -36.09
N LEU A 211 -3.55 6.13 -35.04
CA LEU A 211 -4.25 7.16 -34.26
C LEU A 211 -3.80 8.57 -34.64
N ILE A 212 -4.75 9.49 -34.73
CA ILE A 212 -4.45 10.91 -34.92
C ILE A 212 -4.21 11.58 -33.57
N VAL A 213 -3.01 12.11 -33.36
CA VAL A 213 -2.60 12.72 -32.08
C VAL A 213 -2.56 14.25 -32.10
N SER A 214 -2.59 14.86 -33.28
CA SER A 214 -2.42 16.30 -33.50
C SER A 214 -3.47 16.85 -34.48
N GLY A 215 -3.82 18.13 -34.38
CA GLY A 215 -4.77 18.78 -35.31
C GLY A 215 -6.25 18.51 -35.04
N LEU A 216 -6.59 17.91 -33.89
CA LEU A 216 -7.93 17.44 -33.54
C LEU A 216 -9.01 18.53 -33.50
N VAL A 217 -8.64 19.79 -33.23
CA VAL A 217 -9.60 20.91 -33.06
C VAL A 217 -10.43 21.19 -34.32
N ASN A 218 -9.85 20.97 -35.50
CA ASN A 218 -10.51 21.24 -36.78
C ASN A 218 -10.94 19.95 -37.51
N LEU A 219 -10.69 18.79 -36.90
CA LEU A 219 -10.93 17.50 -37.52
C LEU A 219 -12.41 17.11 -37.40
N ARG A 220 -12.97 16.57 -38.47
CA ARG A 220 -14.35 16.06 -38.51
C ARG A 220 -14.32 14.60 -38.96
N ASP A 221 -15.33 13.84 -38.55
CA ASP A 221 -15.53 12.49 -39.05
C ASP A 221 -15.69 12.51 -40.58
N GLY A 222 -14.97 11.62 -41.26
CA GLY A 222 -14.94 11.56 -42.73
C GLY A 222 -13.99 12.56 -43.40
N ALA A 223 -13.14 13.27 -42.65
CA ALA A 223 -12.14 14.16 -43.24
C ALA A 223 -10.94 13.37 -43.79
N GLU A 224 -10.50 13.69 -45.00
CA GLU A 224 -9.25 13.17 -45.55
C GLU A 224 -8.06 13.74 -44.78
N VAL A 225 -7.13 12.88 -44.38
CA VAL A 225 -5.97 13.26 -43.59
C VAL A 225 -4.69 12.83 -44.27
N THR A 226 -3.65 13.65 -44.13
CA THR A 226 -2.30 13.28 -44.56
C THR A 226 -1.49 12.91 -43.32
N ILE A 227 -1.03 11.66 -43.27
CA ILE A 227 -0.21 11.16 -42.17
C ILE A 227 1.15 11.86 -42.22
N GLN A 228 1.50 12.57 -41.15
CA GLN A 228 2.86 13.01 -40.88
C GLN A 228 3.37 12.14 -39.75
N ASN A 229 4.25 11.17 -40.06
CA ASN A 229 4.84 10.32 -39.04
C ASN A 229 5.66 11.18 -38.08
N SER A 230 5.29 11.16 -36.80
CA SER A 230 6.05 11.77 -35.72
C SER A 230 7.16 10.81 -35.28
N ASP A 231 8.15 10.56 -36.15
CA ASP A 231 9.36 9.82 -35.79
C ASP A 231 10.49 10.75 -35.29
N ASP A 232 10.31 12.08 -35.34
CA ASP A 232 11.39 13.05 -35.09
C ASP A 232 11.42 13.71 -33.68
N GLU A 233 10.47 13.44 -32.77
CA GLU A 233 10.45 14.11 -31.44
C GLU A 233 10.87 13.22 -30.25
N ALA A 234 11.25 11.95 -30.48
CA ALA A 234 11.68 11.05 -29.39
C ALA A 234 13.20 11.09 -29.12
N GLU A 235 14.03 11.60 -30.03
CA GLU A 235 15.50 11.60 -29.86
C GLU A 235 16.09 12.94 -29.37
N GLU A 236 15.38 14.07 -29.45
CA GLU A 236 15.98 15.40 -29.17
C GLU A 236 15.91 15.85 -27.69
N SER A 237 15.33 15.05 -26.79
CA SER A 237 15.31 15.36 -25.34
C SER A 237 16.41 14.64 -24.53
N GLY A 238 17.29 13.89 -25.19
CA GLY A 238 18.37 13.12 -24.56
C GLY A 238 19.76 13.76 -24.58
N GLU A 239 20.01 14.79 -25.41
CA GLU A 239 21.38 15.28 -25.63
C GLU A 239 21.47 16.82 -25.60
N SER A 240 21.38 17.40 -24.40
CA SER A 240 21.91 18.74 -24.13
C SER A 240 22.37 18.91 -22.69
N ASP A 241 23.29 18.05 -22.25
CA ASP A 241 24.19 18.44 -21.14
C ASP A 241 25.54 17.69 -21.23
N THR A 242 26.35 18.02 -22.24
CA THR A 242 27.81 17.79 -22.17
C THR A 242 28.55 18.75 -23.12
N GLY A 243 29.44 19.59 -22.58
CA GLY A 243 30.49 20.29 -23.32
C GLY A 243 30.40 21.82 -23.24
N GLU A 244 31.02 22.46 -22.24
CA GLU A 244 32.41 22.95 -22.30
C GLU A 244 32.50 24.37 -22.90
N ASP A 245 32.58 25.37 -22.01
CA ASP A 245 33.10 26.71 -22.36
C ASP A 245 34.39 26.95 -21.57
N ALA A 246 35.50 26.80 -22.28
CA ALA A 246 36.80 27.31 -21.91
C ALA A 246 37.07 28.53 -22.79
N GLY A 247 37.17 29.70 -22.15
CA GLY A 247 37.64 30.96 -22.71
C GLY A 247 38.18 31.85 -21.61
#